data_AF-A0A948VZF1-F1
#
_entry.id   AF-A0A948VZF1-F1
#
_cell.length_a   1.000
_cell.length_b   1.000
_cell.length_c   1.000
_cell.angle_alpha   90.00
_cell.angle_beta   90.00
_cell.angle_gamma   90.00
#
_symmetry.space_group_name_H-M   'P 1'
#
loop_
_entity.id
_entity.type
_entity.pdbx_description
1 polymer ?
#
loop_
_entity_poly.entity_id
_entity_poly.type
_entity_poly.pdbx_seq_one_letter_code
_entity_poly.pdbx_strand_id
1 'polypeptide(L)'
;MSVKKEQIPGIMRQGRLTPWLYLMPALLVMTTFIVYPGLNTFFLSFRNNANTSWAGDNCMAGAPCWGVFENYRYALTSEIMQTAFLNNLKWILIMVSGTVMLGLLIAVLADRVRYESIAKAIIFLPMAISFVGAGVIWKFVYDFGSGQVQIGLLNALVTALGGKPVAWLT
;
A
#
# COMPACT_ATOMS: atom_id res chain seq x y z
N MET A 1 -22.26 34.47 -36.32
CA MET A 1 -20.93 34.76 -35.75
C MET A 1 -20.10 33.48 -35.85
N SER A 2 -19.29 33.35 -36.90
CA SER A 2 -18.57 32.11 -37.24
C SER A 2 -17.21 32.11 -36.53
N VAL A 3 -16.99 31.14 -35.63
CA VAL A 3 -15.73 30.99 -34.91
C VAL A 3 -14.63 30.62 -35.91
N LYS A 4 -13.69 31.55 -36.12
CA LYS A 4 -12.53 31.38 -36.99
C LYS A 4 -11.67 30.24 -36.41
N LYS A 5 -11.60 29.10 -37.10
CA LYS A 5 -10.67 28.01 -36.74
C LYS A 5 -9.25 28.59 -36.75
N GLU A 6 -8.59 28.62 -35.59
CA GLU A 6 -7.18 28.91 -35.49
C GLU A 6 -6.42 27.99 -36.46
N GLN A 7 -5.84 28.60 -37.49
CA GLN A 7 -5.02 27.89 -38.46
C GLN A 7 -3.69 27.59 -37.80
N ILE A 8 -3.60 26.44 -37.13
CA ILE A 8 -2.35 25.91 -36.58
C ILE A 8 -1.36 25.76 -37.75
N PRO A 9 -0.18 26.41 -37.69
CA PRO A 9 0.89 26.27 -38.68
C PRO A 9 1.13 24.80 -39.05
N GLY A 10 1.31 24.52 -40.34
CA GLY A 10 1.50 23.15 -40.85
C GLY A 10 2.68 22.40 -40.19
N ILE A 11 3.66 23.12 -39.65
CA ILE A 11 4.81 22.57 -38.92
C ILE A 11 4.45 22.06 -37.52
N MET A 12 3.34 22.53 -36.93
CA MET A 12 2.80 22.08 -35.64
C MET A 12 1.70 21.03 -35.80
N ARG A 13 1.33 20.67 -37.05
CA ARG A 13 0.45 19.52 -37.31
C ARG A 13 1.24 18.23 -37.10
N GLN A 14 1.25 17.73 -35.86
CA GLN A 14 1.70 16.38 -35.60
C GLN A 14 0.79 15.37 -36.30
N GLY A 15 1.39 14.37 -36.94
CA GLY A 15 0.63 13.28 -37.53
C GLY A 15 -0.19 12.58 -36.44
N ARG A 16 -1.39 12.09 -36.79
CA ARG A 16 -2.30 11.42 -35.83
C ARG A 16 -1.65 10.22 -35.10
N LEU A 17 -0.59 9.65 -35.67
CA LEU A 17 0.21 8.54 -35.13
C LEU A 17 1.42 8.98 -34.29
N THR A 18 1.90 10.23 -34.44
CA THR A 18 3.10 10.73 -33.76
C THR A 18 2.99 10.70 -32.23
N PRO A 19 1.86 11.11 -31.60
CA PRO A 19 1.68 10.98 -30.14
C PRO A 19 1.69 9.52 -29.67
N TRP A 20 1.09 8.61 -30.43
CA TRP A 20 1.05 7.19 -30.08
C TRP A 20 2.42 6.54 -30.14
N LEU A 21 3.26 6.92 -31.11
CA LEU A 21 4.65 6.46 -31.19
C LEU A 21 5.47 6.89 -29.97
N TYR A 22 5.27 8.11 -29.45
CA TYR A 22 5.93 8.56 -28.23
C TYR A 22 5.42 7.83 -26.98
N LEU A 23 4.14 7.47 -26.94
CA LEU A 23 3.56 6.70 -25.82
C LEU A 23 3.89 5.21 -25.88
N MET A 24 4.21 4.68 -27.07
CA MET A 24 4.36 3.24 -27.32
C MET A 24 5.36 2.54 -26.37
N PRO A 25 6.56 3.08 -26.07
CA PRO A 25 7.47 2.45 -25.12
C PRO A 25 6.91 2.36 -23.70
N ALA A 26 6.24 3.42 -23.23
CA ALA A 26 5.61 3.43 -21.91
C ALA A 26 4.43 2.45 -21.83
N LEU A 27 3.57 2.44 -22.86
CA LEU A 27 2.44 1.51 -22.94
C LEU A 27 2.91 0.06 -22.99
N LEU A 28 3.97 -0.25 -23.75
CA LEU A 28 4.52 -1.61 -23.81
C LEU A 28 4.98 -2.09 -22.43
N VAL A 29 5.72 -1.25 -21.70
CA VAL A 29 6.18 -1.57 -20.34
C VAL A 29 5.00 -1.73 -19.39
N MET A 30 4.05 -0.78 -19.37
CA MET A 30 2.86 -0.86 -18.51
C MET A 30 2.02 -2.10 -18.82
N THR A 31 1.79 -2.42 -20.10
CA THR A 31 1.01 -3.59 -20.47
C THR A 31 1.71 -4.88 -20.03
N THR A 32 3.02 -4.98 -20.22
CA THR A 32 3.78 -6.19 -19.87
C THR A 32 3.88 -6.41 -18.36
N PHE A 33 4.14 -5.35 -17.58
CA PHE A 33 4.43 -5.49 -16.15
C PHE A 33 3.26 -5.18 -15.21
N ILE A 34 2.19 -4.55 -15.69
CA ILE A 34 1.02 -4.21 -14.86
C ILE A 34 -0.23 -4.90 -15.41
N VAL A 35 -0.56 -4.67 -16.68
CA VAL A 35 -1.84 -5.16 -17.25
C VAL A 35 -1.83 -6.67 -17.40
N TYR A 36 -0.78 -7.25 -17.98
CA TYR A 36 -0.65 -8.68 -18.17
C TYR A 36 -0.74 -9.47 -16.85
N PRO A 37 0.07 -9.19 -15.80
CA PRO A 37 -0.07 -9.90 -14.54
C PRO A 37 -1.40 -9.63 -13.85
N GLY A 38 -1.97 -8.43 -13.98
CA GLY A 38 -3.30 -8.13 -13.43
C GLY A 38 -4.41 -8.99 -14.06
N LEU A 39 -4.42 -9.08 -15.39
CA LEU A 39 -5.34 -9.97 -16.12
C LEU A 39 -5.08 -11.44 -15.77
N ASN A 40 -3.82 -11.86 -15.67
CA ASN A 40 -3.48 -13.22 -15.27
C ASN A 40 -3.99 -13.55 -13.87
N THR A 41 -3.80 -12.68 -12.88
CA THR A 41 -4.36 -12.84 -11.53
C THR A 41 -5.88 -12.88 -11.54
N PHE A 42 -6.53 -12.06 -12.39
CA PHE A 42 -7.97 -12.13 -12.58
C PHE A 42 -8.42 -13.50 -13.11
N PHE A 43 -7.76 -14.05 -14.13
CA PHE A 43 -8.08 -15.39 -14.62
C PHE A 43 -7.76 -16.49 -13.59
N LEU A 44 -6.65 -16.37 -12.86
CA LEU A 44 -6.26 -17.30 -11.80
C LEU A 44 -7.25 -17.29 -10.63
N SER A 45 -7.94 -16.18 -10.37
CA SER A 45 -8.96 -16.11 -9.31
C SER A 45 -10.15 -17.06 -9.52
N PHE A 46 -10.35 -17.57 -10.75
CA PHE A 46 -11.35 -18.56 -11.09
C PHE A 46 -10.82 -20.00 -11.11
N ARG A 47 -9.52 -20.18 -10.88
CA ARG A 47 -8.82 -21.47 -10.91
C ARG A 47 -8.61 -22.01 -9.49
N ASN A 48 -8.29 -23.30 -9.40
CA ASN A 48 -7.88 -23.91 -8.15
C ASN A 48 -6.45 -23.48 -7.73
N ASN A 49 -6.05 -23.78 -6.49
CA ASN A 49 -4.74 -23.43 -5.95
C ASN A 49 -3.56 -24.01 -6.76
N ALA A 50 -3.71 -25.22 -7.31
CA ALA A 50 -2.68 -25.87 -8.11
C ALA A 50 -2.65 -25.38 -9.59
N ASN A 51 -3.54 -24.46 -9.96
CA ASN A 51 -3.81 -24.04 -11.34
C ASN A 51 -4.05 -25.20 -12.33
N THR A 52 -4.52 -26.35 -11.86
CA THR A 52 -4.78 -27.53 -12.70
C THR A 52 -6.23 -27.63 -13.17
N SER A 53 -7.16 -27.03 -12.43
CA SER A 53 -8.60 -27.12 -12.70
C SER A 53 -9.33 -25.85 -12.26
N TRP A 54 -10.65 -25.80 -12.44
CA TRP A 54 -11.47 -24.65 -12.04
C TRP A 54 -11.71 -24.64 -10.53
N ALA A 55 -12.00 -23.47 -9.96
CA ALA A 55 -12.27 -23.34 -8.52
C ALA A 55 -13.44 -24.23 -8.06
N GLY A 56 -14.42 -24.47 -8.93
CA GLY A 56 -15.61 -25.28 -8.62
C GLY A 56 -15.33 -26.76 -8.34
N ASP A 57 -14.19 -27.29 -8.76
CA ASP A 57 -13.82 -28.69 -8.50
C ASP A 57 -13.37 -28.90 -7.04
N ASN A 58 -13.09 -27.83 -6.30
CA ASN A 58 -12.59 -27.86 -4.92
C ASN A 58 -13.60 -27.22 -3.94
N CYS A 59 -14.88 -27.52 -4.11
CA CYS A 59 -15.92 -27.00 -3.22
C CYS A 59 -15.81 -27.55 -1.79
N MET A 60 -16.03 -26.67 -0.81
CA MET A 60 -15.96 -27.04 0.61
C MET A 60 -17.08 -28.02 1.00
N ALA A 61 -16.70 -29.13 1.65
CA ALA A 61 -17.65 -30.12 2.14
C ALA A 61 -18.62 -29.49 3.17
N GLY A 62 -19.93 -29.69 2.97
CA GLY A 62 -20.97 -29.17 3.87
C GLY A 62 -21.44 -27.74 3.59
N ALA A 63 -21.02 -27.13 2.48
CA ALA A 63 -21.42 -25.78 2.10
C ALA A 63 -21.93 -25.70 0.64
N PRO A 64 -22.77 -24.71 0.28
CA PRO A 64 -23.23 -24.53 -1.09
C PRO A 64 -22.06 -24.15 -2.00
N CYS A 65 -21.82 -24.96 -3.03
CA CYS A 65 -20.77 -24.77 -4.03
C CYS A 65 -21.15 -23.63 -4.98
N TRP A 66 -20.27 -22.64 -5.15
CA TRP A 66 -20.48 -21.51 -6.06
C TRP A 66 -19.83 -21.73 -7.45
N GLY A 67 -19.39 -22.95 -7.73
CA GLY A 67 -18.74 -23.33 -8.98
C GLY A 67 -17.46 -22.52 -9.20
N VAL A 68 -17.34 -21.88 -10.37
CA VAL A 68 -16.16 -21.09 -10.74
C VAL A 68 -15.91 -19.91 -9.78
N PHE A 69 -16.91 -19.49 -9.00
CA PHE A 69 -16.81 -18.41 -8.02
C PHE A 69 -16.50 -18.89 -6.57
N GLU A 70 -16.12 -20.15 -6.36
CA GLU A 70 -15.88 -20.68 -5.00
C GLU A 70 -14.81 -19.88 -4.23
N ASN A 71 -13.76 -19.40 -4.90
CA ASN A 71 -12.74 -18.54 -4.29
C ASN A 71 -13.32 -17.24 -3.72
N TYR A 72 -14.33 -16.66 -4.38
CA TYR A 72 -15.01 -15.45 -3.89
C TYR A 72 -15.93 -15.75 -2.71
N ARG A 73 -16.59 -16.92 -2.71
CA ARG A 73 -17.34 -17.40 -1.54
C ARG A 73 -16.42 -17.47 -0.34
N TYR A 74 -15.30 -18.19 -0.46
CA TYR A 74 -14.30 -18.30 0.60
C TYR A 74 -13.80 -16.92 1.05
N ALA A 75 -13.48 -16.02 0.13
CA ALA A 75 -13.03 -14.68 0.47
C ALA A 75 -14.08 -13.86 1.26
N LEU A 76 -15.37 -14.09 1.02
CA LEU A 76 -16.43 -13.33 1.68
C LEU A 76 -16.97 -14.01 2.95
N THR A 77 -16.84 -15.33 3.07
CA THR A 77 -17.43 -16.09 4.20
C THR A 77 -16.42 -16.61 5.20
N SER A 78 -15.14 -16.72 4.83
CA SER A 78 -14.10 -17.19 5.75
C SER A 78 -13.84 -16.16 6.85
N GLU A 79 -13.88 -16.59 8.11
CA GLU A 79 -13.63 -15.75 9.28
C GLU A 79 -12.26 -15.05 9.21
N ILE A 80 -11.24 -15.78 8.72
CA ILE A 80 -9.88 -15.24 8.53
C ILE A 80 -9.90 -14.09 7.52
N MET A 81 -10.61 -14.25 6.39
CA MET A 81 -10.66 -13.23 5.36
C MET A 81 -11.50 -12.02 5.80
N GLN A 82 -12.63 -12.24 6.48
CA GLN A 82 -13.44 -11.16 7.05
C GLN A 82 -12.65 -10.35 8.08
N THR A 83 -11.91 -11.03 8.96
CA THR A 83 -11.05 -10.37 9.95
C THR A 83 -9.94 -9.58 9.26
N ALA A 84 -9.28 -10.16 8.26
CA ALA A 84 -8.24 -9.47 7.49
C ALA A 84 -8.80 -8.24 6.75
N PHE A 85 -9.98 -8.36 6.14
CA PHE A 85 -10.66 -7.26 5.44
C PHE A 85 -11.02 -6.12 6.40
N LEU A 86 -11.65 -6.44 7.54
CA LEU A 86 -12.01 -5.45 8.55
C LEU A 86 -10.77 -4.77 9.15
N ASN A 87 -9.68 -5.52 9.38
CA ASN A 87 -8.44 -4.95 9.87
C ASN A 87 -7.79 -4.02 8.83
N ASN A 88 -7.79 -4.39 7.54
CA ASN A 88 -7.32 -3.50 6.47
C ASN A 88 -8.19 -2.25 6.36
N LEU A 89 -9.51 -2.37 6.48
CA LEU A 89 -10.42 -1.24 6.45
C LEU A 89 -10.18 -0.29 7.64
N LYS A 90 -10.07 -0.83 8.86
CA LYS A 90 -9.70 -0.06 10.06
C LYS A 90 -8.34 0.62 9.87
N TRP A 91 -7.37 -0.10 9.32
CA TRP A 91 -6.04 0.44 9.07
C TRP A 91 -6.10 1.61 8.09
N ILE A 92 -6.78 1.48 6.95
CA ILE A 92 -6.94 2.57 5.98
C ILE A 92 -7.64 3.76 6.65
N LEU A 93 -8.76 3.54 7.33
CA LEU A 93 -9.52 4.61 7.95
C LEU A 93 -8.72 5.35 9.02
N ILE A 94 -8.03 4.64 9.91
CA ILE A 94 -7.31 5.25 11.04
C ILE A 94 -5.97 5.82 10.58
N MET A 95 -5.15 5.02 9.89
CA MET A 95 -3.79 5.44 9.51
C MET A 95 -3.80 6.49 8.40
N VAL A 96 -4.60 6.33 7.35
CA VAL A 96 -4.60 7.30 6.24
C VAL A 96 -5.20 8.62 6.71
N SER A 97 -6.34 8.62 7.40
CA SER A 97 -6.90 9.87 7.92
C SER A 97 -5.99 10.52 8.95
N GLY A 98 -5.40 9.76 9.88
CA GLY A 98 -4.49 10.27 10.90
C GLY A 98 -3.23 10.89 10.30
N THR A 99 -2.59 10.22 9.34
CA THR A 99 -1.38 10.74 8.67
C THR A 99 -1.68 11.97 7.82
N VAL A 100 -2.80 12.00 7.10
CA VAL A 100 -3.21 13.18 6.32
C VAL A 100 -3.55 14.36 7.25
N MET A 101 -4.30 14.13 8.33
CA MET A 101 -4.65 15.18 9.29
C MET A 101 -3.41 15.75 9.99
N LEU A 102 -2.53 14.89 10.50
CA LEU A 102 -1.29 15.32 11.15
C LEU A 102 -0.35 16.01 10.16
N GLY A 103 -0.19 15.47 8.95
CA GLY A 103 0.62 16.07 7.90
C GLY A 103 0.13 17.48 7.52
N LEU A 104 -1.18 17.64 7.36
CA LEU A 104 -1.79 18.94 7.07
C LEU A 104 -1.64 19.92 8.24
N LEU A 105 -1.90 19.46 9.48
CA LEU A 105 -1.75 20.28 10.68
C LEU A 105 -0.32 20.80 10.78
N ILE A 106 0.68 19.93 10.65
CA ILE A 106 2.09 20.31 10.70
C ILE A 106 2.44 21.26 9.54
N ALA A 107 1.94 21.00 8.32
CA ALA A 107 2.19 21.86 7.18
C ALA A 107 1.65 23.29 7.38
N VAL A 108 0.47 23.43 7.99
CA VAL A 108 -0.13 24.74 8.32
C VAL A 108 0.63 25.43 9.45
N LEU A 109 1.05 24.70 10.49
CA LEU A 109 1.82 25.28 11.60
C LEU A 109 3.23 25.72 11.19
N ALA A 110 3.85 25.01 10.25
CA ALA A 110 5.18 25.34 9.74
C ALA A 110 5.15 26.44 8.68
N ASP A 111 3.97 26.80 8.16
CA ASP A 111 3.81 27.85 7.15
C ASP A 111 4.23 29.21 7.72
N ARG A 112 5.03 29.97 6.96
CA ARG A 112 5.53 31.32 7.33
C ARG A 112 6.46 31.40 8.54
N VAL A 113 7.03 30.28 8.99
CA VAL A 113 8.06 30.29 10.03
C VAL A 113 9.43 30.58 9.41
N ARG A 114 10.27 31.38 10.07
CA ARG A 114 11.62 31.73 9.59
C ARG A 114 12.51 30.51 9.26
N TYR A 115 12.23 29.35 9.86
CA TYR A 115 12.96 28.09 9.66
C TYR A 115 12.15 27.02 8.92
N GLU A 116 11.15 27.43 8.13
CA GLU A 116 10.25 26.55 7.38
C GLU A 116 10.98 25.46 6.58
N SER A 117 12.08 25.81 5.91
CA SER A 117 12.88 24.88 5.10
C SER A 117 13.47 23.73 5.93
N ILE A 118 13.99 24.04 7.13
CA ILE A 118 14.56 23.04 8.05
C ILE A 118 13.45 22.18 8.65
N ALA A 119 12.33 22.80 9.05
CA ALA A 119 11.18 22.08 9.59
C ALA A 119 10.65 21.05 8.57
N LYS A 120 10.40 21.48 7.33
CA LYS A 120 9.97 20.59 6.23
C LYS A 120 10.99 19.49 5.96
N ALA A 121 12.29 19.81 5.94
CA ALA A 121 13.33 18.81 5.73
C ALA A 121 13.30 17.70 6.79
N ILE A 122 13.17 18.04 8.09
CA ILE A 122 13.09 17.05 9.18
C ILE A 122 11.82 16.19 9.07
N ILE A 123 10.68 16.82 8.77
CA ILE A 123 9.39 16.11 8.65
C ILE A 123 9.39 15.13 7.48
N PHE A 124 10.04 15.50 6.36
CA PHE A 124 10.12 14.68 5.16
C PHE A 124 11.29 13.70 5.16
N LEU A 125 12.27 13.87 6.05
CA LEU A 125 13.45 13.00 6.17
C LEU A 125 13.10 11.50 6.27
N PRO A 126 12.07 11.08 7.04
CA PRO A 126 11.73 9.67 7.14
C PRO A 126 11.31 9.02 5.82
N MET A 127 10.81 9.80 4.84
CA MET A 127 10.44 9.26 3.52
C MET A 127 11.65 8.75 2.74
N ALA A 128 12.87 9.19 3.09
CA ALA A 128 14.10 8.68 2.50
C ALA A 128 14.52 7.32 3.07
N ILE A 129 13.94 6.89 4.20
CA ILE A 129 14.25 5.61 4.83
C ILE A 129 13.46 4.49 4.12
N SER A 130 14.13 3.38 3.82
CA SER A 130 13.45 2.22 3.23
C SER A 130 12.50 1.55 4.22
N PHE A 131 11.42 0.91 3.72
CA PHE A 131 10.51 0.15 4.59
C PHE A 131 11.21 -0.97 5.36
N VAL A 132 12.23 -1.60 4.76
CA VAL A 132 13.05 -2.61 5.45
C VAL A 132 13.82 -1.97 6.61
N GLY A 133 14.45 -0.81 6.38
CA GLY A 133 15.16 -0.07 7.43
C GLY A 133 14.23 0.39 8.54
N ALA A 134 13.08 0.95 8.20
CA ALA A 134 12.03 1.32 9.16
C ALA A 134 11.58 0.11 9.99
N GLY A 135 11.39 -1.06 9.36
CA GLY A 135 11.06 -2.31 10.06
C GLY A 135 12.13 -2.74 11.06
N VAL A 136 13.41 -2.62 10.69
CA VAL A 136 14.54 -2.92 11.60
C VAL A 136 14.60 -1.93 12.78
N ILE A 137 14.40 -0.64 12.52
CA ILE A 137 14.34 0.39 13.59
C ILE A 137 13.25 0.04 14.59
N TRP A 138 12.03 -0.22 14.11
CA TRP A 138 10.92 -0.57 15.00
C TRP A 138 11.10 -1.91 15.70
N LYS A 139 11.72 -2.90 15.04
CA LYS A 139 12.11 -4.15 15.69
C LYS A 139 13.02 -3.90 16.89
N PHE A 140 14.04 -3.05 16.74
CA PHE A 140 14.90 -2.66 17.87
C PHE A 140 14.13 -1.88 18.93
N VAL A 141 13.20 -0.99 18.56
CA VAL A 141 12.38 -0.25 19.52
C VAL A 141 11.54 -1.20 20.38
N TYR A 142 10.95 -2.23 19.77
CA TYR A 142 10.09 -3.22 20.41
C TYR A 142 10.84 -4.43 21.00
N ASP A 143 12.16 -4.47 20.86
CA ASP A 143 12.95 -5.63 21.23
C ASP A 143 12.81 -5.98 22.71
N PHE A 144 12.82 -7.27 23.00
CA PHE A 144 12.70 -7.80 24.35
C PHE A 144 13.98 -8.56 24.69
N GLY A 145 14.80 -7.97 25.57
CA GLY A 145 16.04 -8.59 26.00
C GLY A 145 15.80 -9.81 26.89
N SER A 146 16.67 -10.81 26.81
CA SER A 146 16.64 -11.96 27.71
C SER A 146 17.17 -11.59 29.10
N GLY A 147 16.29 -11.15 30.00
CA GLY A 147 16.59 -10.96 31.42
C GLY A 147 16.49 -9.51 31.92
N GLN A 148 17.48 -9.09 32.73
CA GLN A 148 17.50 -7.79 33.41
C GLN A 148 17.90 -6.62 32.50
N VAL A 149 18.60 -6.89 31.39
CA VAL A 149 19.09 -5.85 30.46
C VAL A 149 18.14 -5.76 29.28
N GLN A 150 17.41 -4.64 29.20
CA GLN A 150 16.51 -4.35 28.10
C GLN A 150 17.25 -3.58 27.01
N ILE A 151 17.41 -4.21 25.85
CA ILE A 151 18.01 -3.60 24.66
C ILE A 151 17.01 -2.81 23.82
N GLY A 152 15.71 -3.11 23.97
CA GLY A 152 14.65 -2.38 23.28
C GLY A 152 14.34 -1.03 23.94
N LEU A 153 14.21 0.02 23.12
CA LEU A 153 14.01 1.39 23.59
C LEU A 153 12.78 1.53 24.49
N LEU A 154 11.65 0.90 24.13
CA LEU A 154 10.43 1.00 24.95
C LEU A 154 10.58 0.30 26.29
N ASN A 155 11.17 -0.90 26.31
CA ASN A 155 11.39 -1.62 27.57
C ASN A 155 12.41 -0.91 28.45
N ALA A 156 13.46 -0.32 27.87
CA ALA A 156 14.40 0.52 28.61
C ALA A 156 13.68 1.69 29.31
N LEU A 157 12.79 2.41 28.60
CA LEU A 157 11.98 3.49 29.18
C LEU A 157 11.04 2.98 30.28
N VAL A 158 10.34 1.86 30.06
CA VAL A 158 9.43 1.29 31.06
C VAL A 158 10.18 0.88 32.33
N THR A 159 11.34 0.21 32.19
CA THR A 159 12.15 -0.17 33.35
C THR A 159 12.78 1.02 34.07
N ALA A 160 13.17 2.07 33.33
CA ALA A 160 13.69 3.30 33.92
C ALA A 160 12.64 4.02 34.78
N LEU A 161 11.35 3.88 34.44
CA LEU A 161 10.22 4.38 35.21
C LEU A 161 9.75 3.42 36.31
N GLY A 162 10.48 2.32 36.57
CA GLY A 162 10.15 1.34 37.60
C GLY A 162 9.13 0.27 37.19
N GLY A 163 8.76 0.22 35.91
CA GLY A 163 7.89 -0.81 35.35
C GLY A 163 8.60 -2.14 35.07
N LYS A 164 7.82 -3.17 34.79
CA LYS A 164 8.35 -4.48 34.37
C LYS A 164 8.50 -4.53 32.84
N PRO A 165 9.52 -5.22 32.31
CA PRO A 165 9.64 -5.45 30.87
C PRO A 165 8.39 -6.11 30.27
N VAL A 166 7.97 -5.66 29.09
CA VAL A 166 6.81 -6.16 28.35
C VAL A 166 7.26 -6.71 27.00
N ALA A 167 6.78 -7.90 26.63
CA ALA A 167 7.00 -8.44 25.30
C ALA A 167 5.95 -7.86 24.33
N TRP A 168 6.35 -6.89 23.52
CA TRP A 168 5.43 -6.13 22.64
C TRP A 168 5.05 -6.87 21.36
N LEU A 169 5.84 -7.85 20.95
CA LEU A 169 5.73 -8.55 19.65
C LEU A 169 5.14 -9.98 19.76
N THR A 170 4.82 -10.44 20.97
CA THR A 170 4.39 -11.82 21.27
C THR A 170 3.31 -11.80 22.34
#